data_AF-A0A968TPH6-F1
#
_entry.id   AF-A0A968TPH6-F1
#
_cell.length_a   1.000
_cell.length_b   1.000
_cell.length_c   1.000
_cell.angle_alpha   90.00
_cell.angle_beta   90.00
_cell.angle_gamma   90.00
#
_symmetry.space_group_name_H-M   'P 1'
#
loop_
_entity.id
_entity.type
_entity.pdbx_description
1 polymer ?
#
loop_
_entity_poly.entity_id
_entity_poly.type
_entity_poly.pdbx_seq_one_letter_code
_entity_poly.pdbx_strand_id
1 'polypeptide(L)' 'MIVTLDTKRRLTVPIALAPARPGDLFEADFDAEEDVLVFRRLAKGEDWLAVLEQCPVPMDDLPPRHREPFRSKL' A
#
# COMPACT_ATOMS: atom_id res chain seq x y z
N MET A 1 10.26 4.02 27.04
CA MET A 1 11.02 2.90 26.44
C MET A 1 11.91 3.47 25.36
N ILE A 2 13.20 3.16 25.36
CA ILE A 2 14.17 3.72 24.39
C ILE A 2 14.34 2.71 23.25
N VAL A 3 14.27 3.18 22.01
CA VAL A 3 14.57 2.39 20.81
C VAL A 3 15.84 2.94 20.18
N THR A 4 16.68 2.05 19.66
CA THR A 4 17.95 2.41 19.02
C THR A 4 17.88 2.09 17.54
N LEU A 5 18.44 2.98 16.72
CA LEU A 5 18.62 2.74 15.30
C LEU A 5 19.65 1.62 15.11
N ASP A 6 19.33 0.62 14.28
CA ASP A 6 20.32 -0.40 13.93
C ASP A 6 21.33 0.11 12.89
N THR A 7 22.34 -0.70 12.58
CA THR A 7 23.38 -0.38 11.59
C THR A 7 22.85 -0.20 10.17
N LYS A 8 21.64 -0.69 9.88
CA LYS A 8 20.95 -0.57 8.60
C LYS A 8 19.91 0.55 8.61
N ARG A 9 19.92 1.40 9.64
CA ARG A 9 18.99 2.52 9.85
C ARG A 9 17.54 2.11 10.04
N ARG A 10 17.30 0.96 10.66
CA ARG A 10 15.96 0.45 10.98
C ARG A 10 15.66 0.68 12.45
N LEU A 11 14.42 1.09 12.74
CA LEU A 11 13.89 1.16 14.09
C LEU A 11 13.08 -0.09 14.38
N THR A 12 13.43 -0.80 15.46
CA THR A 12 12.62 -1.91 15.94
C THR A 12 11.64 -1.39 16.97
N VAL A 13 10.34 -1.42 16.64
CA VAL A 13 9.27 -0.99 17.53
C VAL A 13 8.73 -2.20 18.29
N PRO A 14 8.81 -2.22 19.63
CA PRO A 14 8.26 -3.32 20.42
C PRO A 14 6.74 -3.41 20.31
N ILE A 15 6.22 -4.64 20.25
CA ILE A 15 4.79 -4.91 20.02
C ILE A 15 3.87 -4.32 21.09
N ALA A 16 4.37 -4.15 22.32
CA ALA A 16 3.64 -3.53 23.41
C ALA A 16 3.38 -2.03 23.20
N LEU A 17 4.22 -1.36 22.38
CA LEU A 17 4.06 0.06 22.06
C LEU A 17 3.14 0.27 20.85
N ALA A 18 3.30 -0.56 19.83
CA ALA A 18 2.45 -0.54 18.64
C ALA A 18 2.22 -1.96 18.14
N PRO A 19 0.96 -2.45 18.09
CA PRO A 19 0.65 -3.77 17.56
C PRO A 19 0.68 -3.73 16.02
N ALA A 20 1.88 -3.65 15.46
CA ALA A 20 2.11 -3.74 14.01
C ALA A 20 2.23 -5.20 13.59
N ARG A 21 1.74 -5.52 12.38
CA ARG A 21 1.86 -6.84 11.76
C ARG A 21 2.83 -6.77 10.57
N PRO A 22 3.47 -7.89 10.20
CA PRO A 22 4.22 -7.95 8.94
C PRO A 22 3.36 -7.49 7.76
N GLY A 23 3.88 -6.55 6.97
CA GLY A 23 3.18 -5.97 5.83
C GLY A 23 2.26 -4.78 6.14
N ASP A 24 2.19 -4.31 7.39
CA ASP A 24 1.62 -2.99 7.68
C ASP A 24 2.52 -1.90 7.10
N LEU A 25 1.90 -0.89 6.48
CA LEU A 25 2.59 0.26 5.91
C LEU A 25 2.38 1.46 6.81
N PHE A 26 3.43 2.27 6.94
CA PHE A 26 3.40 3.50 7.71
C PHE A 26 3.93 4.63 6.83
N GLU A 27 3.20 5.73 6.83
CA GLU A 27 3.71 7.03 6.42
C GLU A 27 4.62 7.54 7.53
N ALA A 28 5.77 8.09 7.15
CA ALA A 28 6.80 8.54 8.07
C ALA A 28 7.15 10.00 7.77
N ASP A 29 6.90 10.87 8.74
CA ASP A 29 7.19 12.29 8.65
C ASP A 29 8.20 12.69 9.73
N PHE A 30 9.07 13.64 9.39
CA PHE A 30 9.99 14.23 10.33
C PHE A 30 9.55 15.66 10.65
N ASP A 31 9.30 15.90 11.93
CA ASP A 31 9.07 17.24 12.49
C ASP A 31 10.41 17.81 12.97
N ALA A 32 10.92 18.82 12.25
CA ALA A 32 12.21 19.43 12.53
C ALA A 32 12.20 20.39 13.72
N GLU A 33 11.02 20.90 14.11
CA GLU A 33 10.92 21.81 15.25
C GLU A 33 11.00 21.04 16.57
N GLU A 34 10.33 19.89 16.63
CA GLU A 34 10.29 19.03 17.81
C GLU A 34 11.36 17.92 17.79
N ASP A 35 12.09 17.74 16.67
CA ASP A 35 13.04 16.64 16.43
C ASP A 35 12.38 15.26 16.59
N VAL A 36 11.17 15.12 16.03
CA VAL A 36 10.32 13.91 16.19
C VAL A 36 10.10 13.21 14.85
N LEU A 37 10.22 11.89 14.86
CA LEU A 37 9.72 11.03 13.78
C LEU A 37 8.30 10.55 14.09
N VAL A 38 7.34 10.92 13.25
CA VAL A 38 5.93 10.53 13.37
C VAL A 38 5.64 9.43 12.36
N PHE A 39 5.15 8.29 12.84
CA PHE A 39 4.75 7.17 12.00
C PHE A 39 3.24 7.00 12.03
N ARG A 40 2.56 7.31 10.92
CA ARG A 40 1.11 7.11 10.77
C ARG A 40 0.84 5.80 10.05
N ARG A 41 0.07 4.90 10.66
CA ARG A 41 -0.33 3.66 10.00
C ARG A 41 -1.23 3.99 8.82
N LEU A 42 -0.84 3.53 7.63
CA LEU A 42 -1.71 3.55 6.47
C LEU A 42 -2.65 2.35 6.58
N ALA A 43 -3.94 2.59 6.44
CA ALA A 43 -4.88 1.49 6.24
C ALA A 43 -4.35 0.67 5.06
N LYS A 44 -4.36 -0.67 5.17
CA LYS A 44 -4.28 -1.50 3.97
C LYS A 44 -5.41 -0.98 3.10
N GLY A 45 -5.07 -0.35 1.97
CA GLY A 45 -6.06 0.11 1.02
C GLY A 45 -7.04 -1.02 0.77
N GLU A 46 -8.31 -0.67 0.54
CA GLU A 46 -9.31 -1.67 0.16
C GLU A 46 -8.71 -2.61 -0.88
N ASP A 47 -9.01 -3.90 -0.76
CA ASP A 47 -8.57 -4.85 -1.78
C ASP A 47 -9.14 -4.37 -3.11
N TRP A 48 -8.29 -3.77 -3.94
CA TRP A 48 -8.70 -3.20 -5.21
C TRP A 48 -9.36 -4.26 -6.08
N LEU A 49 -8.99 -5.54 -5.91
CA LEU A 49 -9.68 -6.63 -6.59
C LEU A 49 -11.11 -6.76 -6.08
N ALA A 50 -11.34 -6.78 -4.76
CA ALA A 50 -12.69 -6.79 -4.19
C ALA A 50 -13.52 -5.56 -4.57
N VAL A 51 -12.90 -4.39 -4.70
CA VAL A 51 -13.56 -3.16 -5.20
C VAL A 51 -13.92 -3.31 -6.68
N LEU A 52 -13.02 -3.84 -7.50
CA LEU A 52 -13.26 -4.07 -8.93
C LEU A 52 -14.31 -5.16 -9.17
N GLU A 53 -14.35 -6.20 -8.34
CA GLU A 53 -15.40 -7.24 -8.38
C GLU A 53 -16.79 -6.68 -8.08
N GLN A 54 -16.89 -5.63 -7.25
CA GLN A 54 -18.15 -4.93 -6.99
C GLN A 54 -18.61 -4.03 -8.14
N CYS A 55 -17.73 -3.78 -9.12
CA CYS A 55 -18.01 -2.98 -10.31
C CYS A 55 -18.03 -3.87 -11.58
N PRO A 56 -19.00 -4.79 -11.73
CA PRO A 56 -19.06 -5.64 -12.91
C PRO A 56 -19.35 -4.78 -14.15
N VAL A 57 -18.36 -4.65 -15.03
CA VAL A 57 -18.56 -4.09 -16.37
C VAL A 57 -19.00 -5.22 -17.29
N PRO A 58 -20.18 -5.11 -17.95
CA PRO A 58 -20.57 -6.08 -18.96
C PRO A 58 -19.50 -6.14 -20.05
N MET A 59 -18.99 -7.33 -20.35
CA MET A 59 -17.98 -7.50 -21.40
C MET A 59 -18.47 -7.06 -22.79
N ASP A 60 -19.80 -7.00 -22.97
CA ASP A 60 -20.45 -6.55 -24.19
C ASP A 60 -20.62 -5.02 -24.27
N ASP A 61 -20.37 -4.29 -23.16
CA ASP A 61 -20.40 -2.82 -23.10
C ASP A 61 -19.04 -2.20 -23.47
N LEU A 62 -18.25 -2.92 -24.27
CA LEU A 62 -17.00 -2.41 -24.80
C LEU A 62 -17.32 -1.50 -26.01
N PRO A 63 -16.77 -0.28 -26.05
CA PRO A 63 -16.96 0.58 -27.21
C PRO A 63 -16.44 -0.10 -28.48
N PRO A 64 -17.03 0.19 -29.64
CA PRO A 64 -16.60 -0.40 -30.90
C PRO A 64 -15.12 -0.12 -31.12
N ARG A 65 -14.33 -1.19 -31.20
CA ARG A 65 -12.89 -1.08 -31.42
C ARG A 65 -12.63 -0.59 -32.85
N HIS A 66 -11.84 0.46 -32.98
CA HIS A 66 -11.42 0.99 -34.30
C HIS A 66 -10.52 0.02 -35.08
N ARG A 67 -9.88 -0.95 -34.41
CA ARG A 67 -9.02 -1.98 -35.02
C ARG A 67 -9.17 -3.30 -34.28
N GLU A 68 -9.15 -4.40 -35.03
CA GLU A 68 -9.05 -5.74 -34.46
C GLU A 68 -7.66 -5.96 -33.84
N PRO A 69 -7.55 -6.70 -32.72
CA PRO A 69 -6.26 -7.08 -32.15
C PRO A 69 -5.49 -7.98 -33.12
N PHE A 70 -4.18 -7.78 -33.19
CA PHE A 70 -3.30 -8.66 -33.96
C PHE A 70 -3.40 -10.09 -33.40
N ARG A 71 -4.04 -10.99 -34.16
CA ARG A 71 -4.06 -12.42 -33.84
C ARG A 71 -2.76 -13.01 -34.37
N SER A 72 -1.75 -13.17 -33.52
CA SER A 72 -0.62 -14.04 -33.86
C SER A 72 -1.13 -15.47 -33.97
N LYS A 73 -1.00 -16.09 -35.14
CA LYS A 73 -1.21 -17.52 -35.30
C LYS A 73 -0.08 -18.24 -34.56
N LEU A 74 -0.35 -18.64 -33.31
CA LEU A 74 0.41 -19.66 -32.61
C LEU A 74 -0.12 -21.03 -33.04
#